data_AF-A0AA41L233-F1
#
_entry.id   AF-A0AA41L233-F1
#
_cell.length_a   1.000
_cell.length_b   1.000
_cell.length_c   1.000
_cell.angle_alpha   90.00
_cell.angle_beta   90.00
_cell.angle_gamma   90.00
#
_symmetry.space_group_name_H-M   'P 1'
#
loop_
_entity.id
_entity.type
_entity.pdbx_description
1 polymer ?
#
loop_
_entity_poly.entity_id
_entity_poly.type
_entity_poly.pdbx_seq_one_letter_code
_entity_poly.pdbx_strand_id
1 'polypeptide(L)'
;GQIVSAGQATIAAGSLNNDGGQIATLKDSGASIVIASQSMSNQGGSVLASGDAKLAVAGAVHNARGTIQAQRDLQLTAGGALNNASGVIEAVTAASSLTLLASTIDNSAGRVVNVGTGAATVNAQGLVTNSGLIAGNGSLDLAAGTLLNLTGGSVLSGQRMGLDVAQQLDNQGVVNSGGTLTFNQTTAIVNNSGQIVSAGQATIAAGSLNNDGGQIATLKDSGASIVIASQSMSNQGGSVLASGDA
;
A
#
# COMPACT_ATOMS: atom_id res chain seq x y z
N GLY A 1 -18.59 -22.11 -0.06
CA GLY A 1 -19.54 -22.11 -1.20
C GLY A 1 -18.94 -21.37 -2.37
N GLN A 2 -19.59 -21.37 -3.54
CA GLN A 2 -19.11 -20.65 -4.72
C GLN A 2 -20.22 -19.81 -5.35
N ILE A 3 -19.88 -18.58 -5.74
CA ILE A 3 -20.65 -17.72 -6.63
C ILE A 3 -19.77 -17.46 -7.85
N VAL A 4 -20.21 -17.91 -9.03
CA VAL A 4 -19.48 -17.70 -10.28
C VAL A 4 -20.43 -17.11 -11.32
N SER A 5 -20.05 -15.97 -11.92
CA SER A 5 -20.87 -15.25 -12.90
C SER A 5 -20.16 -15.11 -14.25
N ALA A 6 -20.88 -15.35 -15.34
CA ALA A 6 -20.39 -15.06 -16.69
C ALA A 6 -20.43 -13.56 -17.05
N GLY A 7 -21.31 -12.81 -16.38
CA GLY A 7 -21.43 -11.36 -16.49
C GLY A 7 -21.03 -10.67 -15.18
N GLN A 8 -21.35 -9.37 -15.06
CA GLN A 8 -21.09 -8.63 -13.82
C GLN A 8 -21.75 -9.31 -12.62
N ALA A 9 -20.98 -9.57 -11.56
CA ALA A 9 -21.51 -10.04 -10.29
C ALA A 9 -21.76 -8.84 -9.36
N THR A 10 -23.01 -8.61 -8.99
CA THR A 10 -23.39 -7.54 -8.06
C THR A 10 -23.92 -8.16 -6.77
N ILE A 11 -23.28 -7.83 -5.64
CA ILE A 11 -23.65 -8.32 -4.31
C ILE A 11 -23.98 -7.13 -3.43
N ALA A 12 -25.21 -7.09 -2.93
CA ALA A 12 -25.65 -6.16 -1.90
C ALA A 12 -26.05 -6.96 -0.65
N ALA A 13 -25.39 -6.72 0.48
CA ALA A 13 -25.64 -7.49 1.70
C ALA A 13 -25.47 -6.62 2.96
N GLY A 14 -26.16 -6.96 4.05
CA GLY A 14 -25.79 -6.39 5.36
C GLY A 14 -24.39 -6.87 5.76
N SER A 15 -24.26 -8.17 6.02
CA SER A 15 -22.97 -8.82 6.26
C SER A 15 -22.70 -9.79 5.12
N LEU A 16 -21.51 -9.69 4.51
CA LEU A 16 -21.04 -10.66 3.52
C LEU A 16 -19.99 -11.59 4.16
N ASN A 17 -20.27 -12.89 4.19
CA ASN A 17 -19.30 -13.91 4.60
C ASN A 17 -18.92 -14.78 3.39
N ASN A 18 -17.66 -14.70 2.99
CA ASN A 18 -17.03 -15.52 1.95
C ASN A 18 -15.82 -16.30 2.51
N ASP A 19 -15.80 -16.59 3.81
CA ASP A 19 -14.70 -17.34 4.45
C ASP A 19 -14.59 -18.74 3.85
N GLY A 20 -13.38 -19.10 3.39
CA GLY A 20 -13.13 -20.34 2.64
C GLY A 20 -13.94 -20.50 1.35
N GLY A 21 -14.65 -19.45 0.92
CA GLY A 21 -15.52 -19.42 -0.24
C GLY A 21 -14.85 -18.85 -1.48
N GLN A 22 -15.63 -18.78 -2.56
CA GLN A 22 -15.23 -18.13 -3.79
C GLN A 22 -16.38 -17.28 -4.33
N ILE A 23 -16.07 -16.03 -4.64
CA ILE A 23 -16.87 -15.14 -5.49
C ILE A 23 -16.00 -14.83 -6.70
N ALA A 24 -16.43 -15.22 -7.89
CA ALA A 24 -15.64 -15.03 -9.09
C ALA A 24 -16.50 -14.61 -10.28
N THR A 25 -15.89 -13.94 -11.25
CA THR A 25 -16.41 -13.96 -12.61
C THR A 25 -15.65 -15.00 -13.44
N LEU A 26 -16.26 -15.49 -14.51
CA LEU A 26 -15.61 -16.45 -15.40
C LEU A 26 -14.28 -15.87 -15.91
N LYS A 27 -13.25 -16.70 -15.91
CA LYS A 27 -11.93 -16.33 -16.42
C LYS A 27 -12.07 -15.81 -17.85
N ASP A 28 -11.33 -14.75 -18.17
CA ASP A 28 -11.28 -14.10 -19.48
C ASP A 28 -12.62 -13.49 -19.97
N SER A 29 -13.65 -13.44 -19.11
CA SER A 29 -14.94 -12.80 -19.44
C SER A 29 -14.86 -11.28 -19.50
N GLY A 30 -13.83 -10.68 -18.87
CA GLY A 30 -13.75 -9.24 -18.65
C GLY A 30 -14.80 -8.71 -17.68
N ALA A 31 -15.62 -9.57 -17.07
CA ALA A 31 -16.72 -9.17 -16.22
C ALA A 31 -16.25 -8.72 -14.83
N SER A 32 -16.86 -7.64 -14.34
CA SER A 32 -16.50 -7.00 -13.07
C SER A 32 -17.27 -7.58 -11.87
N ILE A 33 -16.73 -7.40 -10.67
CA ILE A 33 -17.40 -7.66 -9.40
C ILE A 33 -17.71 -6.32 -8.73
N VAL A 34 -18.95 -6.14 -8.27
CA VAL A 34 -19.37 -5.00 -7.44
C VAL A 34 -19.97 -5.52 -6.14
N ILE A 35 -19.37 -5.13 -5.02
CA ILE A 35 -19.83 -5.50 -3.68
C ILE A 35 -20.19 -4.22 -2.92
N ALA A 36 -21.39 -4.19 -2.34
CA ALA A 36 -21.82 -3.19 -1.39
C ALA A 36 -22.27 -3.90 -0.09
N SER A 37 -21.61 -3.64 1.03
CA SER A 37 -22.03 -4.23 2.31
C SER A 37 -21.76 -3.36 3.54
N GLN A 38 -22.34 -3.72 4.68
CA GLN A 38 -21.99 -3.10 5.96
C GLN A 38 -20.71 -3.73 6.54
N SER A 39 -20.52 -5.04 6.37
CA SER A 39 -19.30 -5.74 6.74
C SER A 39 -18.95 -6.82 5.71
N MET A 40 -17.67 -7.21 5.67
CA MET A 40 -17.19 -8.26 4.79
C MET A 40 -16.13 -9.13 5.48
N SER A 41 -16.32 -10.44 5.43
CA SER A 41 -15.29 -11.43 5.76
C SER A 41 -14.98 -12.29 4.53
N ASN A 42 -13.70 -12.42 4.22
CA ASN A 42 -13.13 -13.19 3.11
C ASN A 42 -11.92 -14.00 3.63
N GLN A 43 -11.95 -14.46 4.87
CA GLN A 43 -10.82 -15.13 5.50
C GLN A 43 -10.57 -16.50 4.86
N GLY A 44 -9.39 -16.70 4.31
CA GLY A 44 -9.10 -17.90 3.50
C GLY A 44 -9.99 -18.05 2.25
N GLY A 45 -10.78 -17.02 1.93
CA GLY A 45 -11.69 -17.00 0.79
C GLY A 45 -11.07 -16.31 -0.43
N SER A 46 -11.82 -16.27 -1.52
CA SER A 46 -11.40 -15.62 -2.76
C SER A 46 -12.49 -14.75 -3.39
N VAL A 47 -12.11 -13.53 -3.81
CA VAL A 47 -12.88 -12.63 -4.66
C VAL A 47 -12.05 -12.37 -5.91
N LEU A 48 -12.47 -12.91 -7.06
CA LEU A 48 -11.68 -12.97 -8.29
C LEU A 48 -12.45 -12.36 -9.47
N ALA A 49 -12.17 -11.09 -9.81
CA ALA A 49 -12.78 -10.43 -10.95
C ALA A 49 -11.91 -10.56 -12.20
N SER A 50 -12.45 -11.14 -13.29
CA SER A 50 -11.85 -11.10 -14.62
C SER A 50 -11.83 -9.69 -15.24
N GLY A 51 -12.63 -8.77 -14.71
CA GLY A 51 -12.64 -7.35 -15.04
C GLY A 51 -12.16 -6.50 -13.87
N ASP A 52 -12.93 -5.46 -13.56
CA ASP A 52 -12.67 -4.61 -12.39
C ASP A 52 -13.28 -5.21 -11.13
N ALA A 53 -12.75 -4.86 -9.97
CA ALA A 53 -13.39 -5.13 -8.68
C ALA A 53 -13.66 -3.82 -7.95
N LYS A 54 -14.92 -3.56 -7.62
CA LYS A 54 -15.33 -2.43 -6.77
C LYS A 54 -16.01 -2.93 -5.51
N LEU A 55 -15.35 -2.78 -4.38
CA LEU A 55 -15.82 -3.21 -3.07
C LEU A 55 -16.03 -1.97 -2.20
N ALA A 56 -17.28 -1.67 -1.88
CA ALA A 56 -17.68 -0.59 -0.97
C ALA A 56 -18.28 -1.19 0.30
N VAL A 57 -17.49 -1.25 1.36
CA VAL A 57 -17.87 -1.83 2.65
C VAL A 57 -17.93 -0.71 3.69
N ALA A 58 -19.09 -0.47 4.28
CA ALA A 58 -19.28 0.64 5.22
C ALA A 58 -18.50 0.46 6.53
N GLY A 59 -18.22 -0.77 6.92
CA GLY A 59 -17.48 -1.13 8.13
C GLY A 59 -16.18 -1.88 7.83
N ALA A 60 -15.89 -2.89 8.66
CA ALA A 60 -14.65 -3.64 8.59
C ALA A 60 -14.62 -4.66 7.44
N VAL A 61 -13.41 -4.89 6.93
CA VAL A 61 -13.10 -5.92 5.92
C VAL A 61 -12.03 -6.86 6.49
N HIS A 62 -12.36 -8.15 6.57
CA HIS A 62 -11.44 -9.20 7.00
C HIS A 62 -10.99 -10.04 5.82
N ASN A 63 -9.78 -9.81 5.33
CA ASN A 63 -9.14 -10.54 4.23
C ASN A 63 -7.94 -11.39 4.70
N ALA A 64 -7.87 -11.73 5.99
CA ALA A 64 -6.74 -12.50 6.51
C ALA A 64 -6.63 -13.87 5.83
N ARG A 65 -5.46 -14.20 5.27
CA ARG A 65 -5.21 -15.39 4.42
C ARG A 65 -6.14 -15.51 3.20
N GLY A 66 -6.92 -14.47 2.88
CA GLY A 66 -7.83 -14.43 1.75
C GLY A 66 -7.21 -13.73 0.54
N THR A 67 -7.92 -13.79 -0.59
CA THR A 67 -7.52 -13.12 -1.83
C THR A 67 -8.65 -12.24 -2.33
N ILE A 68 -8.33 -10.99 -2.66
CA ILE A 68 -9.17 -10.07 -3.44
C ILE A 68 -8.34 -9.64 -4.64
N GLN A 69 -8.74 -10.05 -5.83
CA GLN A 69 -8.01 -9.81 -7.06
C GLN A 69 -8.94 -9.26 -8.15
N ALA A 70 -8.45 -8.25 -8.87
CA ALA A 70 -9.02 -7.81 -10.13
C ALA A 70 -7.99 -7.98 -11.25
N GLN A 71 -8.42 -8.44 -12.42
CA GLN A 71 -7.56 -8.40 -13.60
C GLN A 71 -7.33 -6.95 -14.03
N ARG A 72 -8.36 -6.10 -13.99
CA ARG A 72 -8.26 -4.67 -14.29
C ARG A 72 -8.18 -3.84 -13.01
N ASP A 73 -8.94 -2.77 -12.88
CA ASP A 73 -8.84 -1.87 -11.74
C ASP A 73 -9.42 -2.50 -10.47
N LEU A 74 -8.75 -2.28 -9.34
CA LEU A 74 -9.26 -2.67 -8.02
C LEU A 74 -9.49 -1.43 -7.18
N GLN A 75 -10.75 -1.22 -6.79
CA GLN A 75 -11.15 -0.23 -5.80
C GLN A 75 -11.75 -0.95 -4.59
N LEU A 76 -11.11 -0.82 -3.43
CA LEU A 76 -11.61 -1.31 -2.16
C LEU A 76 -11.68 -0.16 -1.16
N THR A 77 -12.90 0.15 -0.72
CA THR A 77 -13.18 1.11 0.34
C THR A 77 -13.77 0.38 1.53
N ALA A 78 -13.06 0.39 2.66
CA ALA A 78 -13.56 -0.01 3.97
C ALA A 78 -13.82 1.25 4.81
N GLY A 79 -15.02 1.43 5.31
CA GLY A 79 -15.32 2.54 6.24
C GLY A 79 -14.81 2.28 7.67
N GLY A 80 -14.30 1.07 7.93
CA GLY A 80 -13.63 0.69 9.18
C GLY A 80 -12.22 0.12 8.96
N ALA A 81 -11.82 -0.79 9.85
CA ALA A 81 -10.53 -1.46 9.76
C ALA A 81 -10.48 -2.48 8.61
N LEU A 82 -9.36 -2.51 7.89
CA LEU A 82 -9.02 -3.52 6.92
C LEU A 82 -7.93 -4.43 7.48
N ASN A 83 -8.23 -5.72 7.64
CA ASN A 83 -7.26 -6.74 8.00
C ASN A 83 -6.88 -7.55 6.75
N ASN A 84 -5.66 -7.36 6.26
CA ASN A 84 -5.04 -8.11 5.15
C ASN A 84 -3.86 -8.98 5.65
N ALA A 85 -3.87 -9.42 6.92
CA ALA A 85 -2.79 -10.21 7.47
C ALA A 85 -2.63 -11.55 6.73
N SER A 86 -1.43 -11.80 6.17
CA SER A 86 -1.16 -12.93 5.26
C SER A 86 -2.14 -13.04 4.08
N GLY A 87 -2.88 -11.98 3.77
CA GLY A 87 -3.83 -11.91 2.67
C GLY A 87 -3.24 -11.26 1.43
N VAL A 88 -3.99 -11.31 0.33
CA VAL A 88 -3.64 -10.71 -0.96
C VAL A 88 -4.75 -9.77 -1.40
N ILE A 89 -4.38 -8.54 -1.74
CA ILE A 89 -5.20 -7.55 -2.44
C ILE A 89 -4.38 -7.10 -3.64
N GLU A 90 -4.83 -7.39 -4.86
CA GLU A 90 -4.05 -7.03 -6.05
C GLU A 90 -4.86 -6.73 -7.32
N ALA A 91 -4.30 -5.85 -8.13
CA ALA A 91 -4.70 -5.58 -9.51
C ALA A 91 -3.57 -6.02 -10.45
N VAL A 92 -3.86 -6.85 -11.47
CA VAL A 92 -2.80 -7.66 -12.11
C VAL A 92 -2.44 -7.36 -13.57
N THR A 93 -3.26 -6.66 -14.35
CA THR A 93 -2.93 -6.40 -15.78
C THR A 93 -2.03 -5.18 -15.96
N ALA A 94 -1.33 -5.11 -17.11
CA ALA A 94 -0.32 -4.08 -17.37
C ALA A 94 -0.81 -2.63 -17.24
N ALA A 95 -2.11 -2.36 -17.43
CA ALA A 95 -2.70 -1.03 -17.35
C ALA A 95 -3.56 -0.81 -16.08
N SER A 96 -3.60 -1.77 -15.15
CA SER A 96 -4.45 -1.67 -13.97
C SER A 96 -3.99 -0.58 -13.02
N SER A 97 -4.93 -0.11 -12.21
CA SER A 97 -4.73 0.74 -11.04
C SER A 97 -5.29 0.08 -9.78
N LEU A 98 -4.80 0.54 -8.63
CA LEU A 98 -5.25 0.09 -7.32
C LEU A 98 -5.62 1.30 -6.46
N THR A 99 -6.80 1.29 -5.87
CA THR A 99 -7.20 2.23 -4.82
C THR A 99 -7.69 1.45 -3.60
N LEU A 100 -7.01 1.64 -2.48
CA LEU A 100 -7.33 1.04 -1.19
C LEU A 100 -7.54 2.12 -0.14
N LEU A 101 -8.76 2.21 0.39
CA LEU A 101 -9.14 3.19 1.40
C LEU A 101 -9.65 2.47 2.65
N ALA A 102 -9.16 2.84 3.84
CA ALA A 102 -9.65 2.30 5.11
C ALA A 102 -9.51 3.30 6.27
N SER A 103 -10.12 3.02 7.43
CA SER A 103 -9.77 3.74 8.67
C SER A 103 -8.38 3.33 9.16
N THR A 104 -8.10 2.03 9.16
CA THR A 104 -6.79 1.45 9.46
C THR A 104 -6.52 0.27 8.52
N ILE A 105 -5.26 -0.01 8.24
CA ILE A 105 -4.82 -1.12 7.37
C ILE A 105 -3.79 -1.94 8.13
N ASP A 106 -4.08 -3.23 8.30
CA ASP A 106 -3.12 -4.22 8.74
C ASP A 106 -2.71 -5.08 7.55
N ASN A 107 -1.47 -4.89 7.05
CA ASN A 107 -0.85 -5.68 5.99
C ASN A 107 0.28 -6.57 6.54
N SER A 108 0.14 -7.06 7.77
CA SER A 108 1.16 -7.91 8.40
C SER A 108 1.36 -9.21 7.63
N ALA A 109 2.58 -9.44 7.13
CA ALA A 109 2.90 -10.52 6.19
C ALA A 109 1.95 -10.62 4.97
N GLY A 110 1.22 -9.55 4.67
CA GLY A 110 0.24 -9.48 3.59
C GLY A 110 0.83 -8.90 2.31
N ARG A 111 -0.03 -8.79 1.29
CA ARG A 111 0.31 -8.22 0.01
C ARG A 111 -0.79 -7.28 -0.48
N VAL A 112 -0.43 -6.03 -0.76
CA VAL A 112 -1.26 -5.00 -1.40
C VAL A 112 -0.48 -4.49 -2.62
N VAL A 113 -0.84 -4.91 -3.83
CA VAL A 113 -0.01 -4.63 -5.02
C VAL A 113 -0.81 -4.25 -6.25
N ASN A 114 -0.37 -3.21 -6.95
CA ASN A 114 -0.71 -3.01 -8.36
C ASN A 114 0.44 -3.52 -9.24
N VAL A 115 0.20 -4.59 -10.00
CA VAL A 115 1.17 -5.12 -10.97
C VAL A 115 1.17 -4.27 -12.25
N GLY A 116 0.08 -3.55 -12.54
CA GLY A 116 0.00 -2.60 -13.64
C GLY A 116 0.86 -1.35 -13.47
N THR A 117 1.05 -0.62 -14.56
CA THR A 117 1.79 0.65 -14.59
C THR A 117 0.94 1.85 -14.16
N GLY A 118 -0.36 1.64 -13.90
CA GLY A 118 -1.24 2.66 -13.32
C GLY A 118 -0.87 2.98 -11.88
N ALA A 119 -1.48 4.05 -11.36
CA ALA A 119 -1.24 4.47 -9.99
C ALA A 119 -1.76 3.44 -8.97
N ALA A 120 -1.02 3.27 -7.89
CA ALA A 120 -1.48 2.63 -6.67
C ALA A 120 -1.69 3.71 -5.60
N THR A 121 -2.86 3.72 -4.98
CA THR A 121 -3.20 4.60 -3.86
C THR A 121 -3.59 3.75 -2.66
N VAL A 122 -2.88 3.94 -1.54
CA VAL A 122 -3.17 3.28 -0.26
C VAL A 122 -3.37 4.35 0.80
N ASN A 123 -4.60 4.53 1.26
CA ASN A 123 -4.94 5.58 2.20
C ASN A 123 -5.63 5.00 3.43
N ALA A 124 -5.00 5.17 4.59
CA ALA A 124 -5.61 4.95 5.89
C ALA A 124 -5.81 6.27 6.61
N GLN A 125 -6.95 6.47 7.26
CA GLN A 125 -7.16 7.68 8.08
C GLN A 125 -6.23 7.71 9.31
N GLY A 126 -6.02 6.54 9.93
CA GLY A 126 -5.26 6.39 11.17
C GLY A 126 -3.93 5.69 10.94
N LEU A 127 -3.94 4.36 10.92
CA LEU A 127 -2.73 3.53 11.00
C LEU A 127 -2.60 2.61 9.79
N VAL A 128 -1.40 2.51 9.24
CA VAL A 128 -0.95 1.42 8.38
C VAL A 128 0.11 0.63 9.12
N THR A 129 -0.13 -0.66 9.37
CA THR A 129 0.87 -1.61 9.84
C THR A 129 1.29 -2.49 8.68
N ASN A 130 2.59 -2.52 8.36
CA ASN A 130 3.14 -3.30 7.28
C ASN A 130 4.35 -4.11 7.75
N SER A 131 4.26 -5.43 7.68
CA SER A 131 5.40 -6.35 7.70
C SER A 131 5.41 -7.27 6.47
N GLY A 132 4.62 -6.89 5.46
CA GLY A 132 4.54 -7.56 4.16
C GLY A 132 4.88 -6.59 3.03
N LEU A 133 4.17 -6.68 1.91
CA LEU A 133 4.43 -5.89 0.71
C LEU A 133 3.28 -4.93 0.41
N ILE A 134 3.61 -3.65 0.29
CA ILE A 134 2.77 -2.63 -0.36
C ILE A 134 3.55 -2.14 -1.58
N ALA A 135 3.02 -2.33 -2.79
CA ALA A 135 3.75 -1.92 -3.99
C ALA A 135 2.89 -1.50 -5.19
N GLY A 136 3.47 -0.68 -6.06
CA GLY A 136 2.91 -0.41 -7.39
C GLY A 136 4.02 -0.32 -8.43
N ASN A 137 3.87 -0.97 -9.59
CA ASN A 137 4.82 -0.80 -10.70
C ASN A 137 4.73 0.60 -11.33
N GLY A 138 3.58 1.29 -11.18
CA GLY A 138 3.43 2.71 -11.46
C GLY A 138 3.88 3.62 -10.32
N SER A 139 3.21 4.76 -10.17
CA SER A 139 3.37 5.61 -8.99
C SER A 139 2.67 5.01 -7.77
N LEU A 140 3.21 5.25 -6.58
CA LEU A 140 2.56 4.90 -5.31
C LEU A 140 2.32 6.17 -4.48
N ASP A 141 1.07 6.41 -4.12
CA ASP A 141 0.70 7.40 -3.10
C ASP A 141 0.19 6.66 -1.86
N LEU A 142 0.91 6.81 -0.75
CA LEU A 142 0.55 6.21 0.53
C LEU A 142 0.27 7.32 1.56
N ALA A 143 -0.95 7.35 2.08
CA ALA A 143 -1.36 8.30 3.10
C ALA A 143 -1.77 7.57 4.39
N ALA A 144 -1.34 8.10 5.53
CA ALA A 144 -1.68 7.57 6.86
C ALA A 144 -1.56 8.65 7.93
N GLY A 145 -2.20 8.47 9.09
CA GLY A 145 -1.77 9.18 10.31
C GLY A 145 -0.38 8.66 10.73
N THR A 146 -0.26 7.35 10.88
CA THR A 146 0.99 6.65 11.21
C THR A 146 1.23 5.51 10.24
N LEU A 147 2.45 5.38 9.75
CA LEU A 147 2.93 4.22 9.00
C LEU A 147 3.98 3.48 9.84
N LEU A 148 3.66 2.25 10.23
CA LEU A 148 4.60 1.31 10.83
C LEU A 148 5.05 0.32 9.74
N ASN A 149 6.17 0.61 9.08
CA ASN A 149 6.82 -0.32 8.16
C ASN A 149 7.85 -1.15 8.94
N LEU A 150 7.35 -2.21 9.58
CA LEU A 150 8.09 -3.08 10.49
C LEU A 150 9.13 -3.92 9.74
N THR A 151 9.98 -4.64 10.48
CA THR A 151 10.94 -5.59 9.91
C THR A 151 10.23 -6.59 8.97
N GLY A 152 10.80 -6.80 7.78
CA GLY A 152 10.19 -7.59 6.71
C GLY A 152 9.18 -6.83 5.84
N GLY A 153 8.77 -5.64 6.27
CA GLY A 153 7.93 -4.71 5.52
C GLY A 153 8.67 -4.08 4.34
N SER A 154 7.99 -4.01 3.20
CA SER A 154 8.43 -3.32 1.99
C SER A 154 7.33 -2.40 1.46
N VAL A 155 7.69 -1.14 1.20
CA VAL A 155 6.87 -0.15 0.50
C VAL A 155 7.61 0.25 -0.77
N LEU A 156 7.10 -0.16 -1.95
CA LEU A 156 7.84 -0.07 -3.22
C LEU A 156 7.04 0.66 -4.30
N SER A 157 7.69 1.50 -5.10
CA SER A 157 7.12 2.05 -6.33
C SER A 157 8.05 1.84 -7.51
N GLY A 158 7.51 1.58 -8.70
CA GLY A 158 8.29 1.54 -9.94
C GLY A 158 8.53 2.94 -10.54
N GLN A 159 7.69 3.91 -10.19
CA GLN A 159 7.83 5.33 -10.56
C GLN A 159 7.89 6.19 -9.30
N ARG A 160 7.37 7.42 -9.32
CA ARG A 160 7.35 8.31 -8.15
C ARG A 160 6.65 7.68 -6.94
N MET A 161 7.10 8.04 -5.74
CA MET A 161 6.47 7.71 -4.47
C MET A 161 6.12 9.00 -3.70
N GLY A 162 4.85 9.13 -3.32
CA GLY A 162 4.38 10.11 -2.34
C GLY A 162 4.04 9.43 -1.02
N LEU A 163 4.62 9.91 0.08
CA LEU A 163 4.32 9.46 1.44
C LEU A 163 3.72 10.62 2.25
N ASP A 164 2.39 10.65 2.31
CA ASP A 164 1.61 11.64 3.06
C ASP A 164 1.27 11.09 4.46
N VAL A 165 2.30 10.91 5.30
CA VAL A 165 2.16 10.35 6.65
C VAL A 165 2.11 11.47 7.69
N ALA A 166 0.93 11.77 8.20
CA ALA A 166 0.63 13.00 8.92
C ALA A 166 1.33 13.15 10.28
N GLN A 167 1.55 12.05 11.00
CA GLN A 167 2.04 12.06 12.38
C GLN A 167 3.40 11.37 12.51
N GLN A 168 3.51 10.11 12.08
CA GLN A 168 4.73 9.34 12.29
C GLN A 168 4.97 8.29 11.20
N LEU A 169 6.17 8.29 10.63
CA LEU A 169 6.74 7.20 9.86
C LEU A 169 7.75 6.46 10.74
N ASP A 170 7.49 5.18 11.04
CA ASP A 170 8.44 4.26 11.66
C ASP A 170 8.84 3.21 10.62
N ASN A 171 10.07 3.31 10.11
CA ASN A 171 10.61 2.45 9.09
C ASN A 171 11.75 1.58 9.66
N GLN A 172 11.43 0.30 9.88
CA GLN A 172 12.35 -0.78 10.23
C GLN A 172 12.57 -1.76 9.05
N GLY A 173 11.83 -1.56 7.95
CA GLY A 173 11.90 -2.33 6.72
C GLY A 173 12.53 -1.54 5.57
N VAL A 174 11.95 -1.69 4.38
CA VAL A 174 12.40 -1.01 3.16
C VAL A 174 11.31 -0.09 2.62
N VAL A 175 11.70 1.14 2.29
CA VAL A 175 10.97 2.07 1.43
C VAL A 175 11.84 2.30 0.20
N ASN A 176 11.33 2.00 -0.99
CA ASN A 176 12.10 2.15 -2.22
C ASN A 176 11.26 2.75 -3.35
N SER A 177 11.67 3.90 -3.85
CA SER A 177 11.09 4.52 -5.04
C SER A 177 11.95 4.31 -6.27
N GLY A 178 11.36 3.79 -7.34
CA GLY A 178 11.95 3.73 -8.68
C GLY A 178 11.98 5.08 -9.41
N GLY A 179 11.43 6.14 -8.81
CA GLY A 179 11.46 7.51 -9.30
C GLY A 179 11.83 8.48 -8.17
N THR A 180 11.15 9.63 -8.11
CA THR A 180 11.31 10.56 -6.98
C THR A 180 10.58 10.05 -5.74
N LEU A 181 11.15 10.29 -4.57
CA LEU A 181 10.50 10.07 -3.28
C LEU A 181 10.19 11.41 -2.62
N THR A 182 8.94 11.61 -2.21
CA THR A 182 8.52 12.82 -1.50
C THR A 182 7.83 12.46 -0.18
N PHE A 183 8.35 13.02 0.91
CA PHE A 183 7.72 13.08 2.22
C PHE A 183 7.71 14.54 2.64
N ASN A 184 6.55 15.21 2.67
CA ASN A 184 6.47 16.66 2.93
C ASN A 184 5.55 16.98 4.12
N GLN A 185 5.91 16.48 5.30
CA GLN A 185 5.12 16.56 6.51
C GLN A 185 5.93 17.22 7.62
N THR A 186 6.04 18.55 7.56
CA THR A 186 6.94 19.39 8.39
C THR A 186 6.73 19.33 9.91
N THR A 187 5.67 18.64 10.36
CA THR A 187 5.37 18.41 11.78
C THR A 187 5.49 16.93 12.17
N ALA A 188 5.63 16.02 11.21
CA ALA A 188 5.68 14.59 11.45
C ALA A 188 7.04 14.14 11.98
N ILE A 189 7.04 12.99 12.66
CA ILE A 189 8.24 12.30 13.12
C ILE A 189 8.61 11.21 12.10
N VAL A 190 9.86 11.17 11.67
CA VAL A 190 10.41 10.09 10.87
C VAL A 190 11.45 9.35 11.69
N ASN A 191 11.20 8.08 11.98
CA ASN A 191 12.17 7.16 12.56
C ASN A 191 12.54 6.15 11.47
N ASN A 192 13.80 6.13 11.06
CA ASN A 192 14.34 5.22 10.07
C ASN A 192 15.51 4.44 10.66
N SER A 193 15.26 3.19 11.03
CA SER A 193 16.30 2.20 11.36
C SER A 193 16.47 1.15 10.25
N GLY A 194 15.62 1.20 9.22
CA GLY A 194 15.73 0.41 7.99
C GLY A 194 16.35 1.20 6.83
N GLN A 195 15.78 1.04 5.64
CA GLN A 195 16.26 1.67 4.41
C GLN A 195 15.18 2.54 3.76
N ILE A 196 15.56 3.75 3.36
CA ILE A 196 14.81 4.61 2.46
C ILE A 196 15.69 4.87 1.23
N VAL A 197 15.25 4.40 0.08
CA VAL A 197 16.00 4.50 -1.19
C VAL A 197 15.15 5.16 -2.26
N SER A 198 15.77 6.03 -3.05
CA SER A 198 15.11 6.70 -4.19
C SER A 198 16.00 6.64 -5.43
N ALA A 199 15.47 6.21 -6.57
CA ALA A 199 16.22 6.24 -7.83
C ALA A 199 16.34 7.66 -8.41
N GLY A 200 15.38 8.54 -8.10
CA GLY A 200 15.41 9.98 -8.37
C GLY A 200 15.61 10.80 -7.09
N GLN A 201 15.36 12.11 -7.17
CA GLN A 201 15.48 13.00 -6.00
C GLN A 201 14.64 12.48 -4.82
N ALA A 202 15.25 12.45 -3.64
CA ALA A 202 14.56 12.19 -2.38
C ALA A 202 14.36 13.51 -1.63
N THR A 203 13.12 13.86 -1.32
CA THR A 203 12.77 15.03 -0.51
C THR A 203 12.11 14.57 0.78
N ILE A 204 12.72 14.91 1.92
CA ILE A 204 12.22 14.58 3.26
C ILE A 204 12.10 15.88 4.07
N ALA A 205 10.88 16.41 4.15
CA ALA A 205 10.54 17.50 5.07
C ALA A 205 9.76 16.94 6.26
N ALA A 206 10.32 17.04 7.46
CA ALA A 206 9.81 16.45 8.69
C ALA A 206 9.91 17.43 9.87
N GLY A 207 9.14 17.21 10.94
CA GLY A 207 9.39 17.88 12.22
C GLY A 207 10.69 17.39 12.85
N SER A 208 10.81 16.07 12.97
CA SER A 208 12.03 15.39 13.45
C SER A 208 12.37 14.22 12.55
N LEU A 209 13.66 14.03 12.29
CA LEU A 209 14.19 12.88 11.55
C LEU A 209 15.25 12.15 12.39
N ASN A 210 14.95 10.93 12.80
CA ASN A 210 15.91 10.01 13.37
C ASN A 210 16.28 8.96 12.32
N ASN A 211 17.53 8.96 11.88
CA ASN A 211 18.13 7.97 10.97
C ASN A 211 19.19 7.11 11.68
N ASP A 212 19.13 7.00 13.01
CA ASP A 212 20.12 6.26 13.79
C ASP A 212 20.13 4.77 13.41
N GLY A 213 21.30 4.27 13.04
CA GLY A 213 21.48 2.91 12.51
C GLY A 213 20.81 2.62 11.16
N GLY A 214 20.10 3.59 10.57
CA GLY A 214 19.39 3.46 9.30
C GLY A 214 20.18 3.93 8.09
N GLN A 215 19.55 3.84 6.92
CA GLN A 215 20.07 4.37 5.66
C GLN A 215 19.02 5.17 4.91
N ILE A 216 19.42 6.35 4.46
CA ILE A 216 18.73 7.15 3.43
C ILE A 216 19.69 7.27 2.25
N ALA A 217 19.28 6.83 1.07
CA ALA A 217 20.16 6.86 -0.09
C ALA A 217 19.43 7.18 -1.40
N THR A 218 20.15 7.72 -2.37
CA THR A 218 19.75 7.59 -3.77
C THR A 218 20.45 6.43 -4.43
N LEU A 219 19.89 5.94 -5.55
CA LEU A 219 20.52 4.87 -6.31
C LEU A 219 21.92 5.30 -6.76
N LYS A 220 22.91 4.42 -6.60
CA LYS A 220 24.29 4.69 -7.03
C LYS A 220 24.33 5.07 -8.51
N ASP A 221 25.15 6.07 -8.82
CA ASP A 221 25.37 6.57 -10.19
C ASP A 221 24.12 7.19 -10.86
N SER A 222 23.04 7.44 -10.09
CA SER A 222 21.82 8.12 -10.59
C SER A 222 21.99 9.63 -10.80
N GLY A 223 22.99 10.25 -10.15
CA GLY A 223 23.12 11.71 -10.06
C GLY A 223 22.02 12.38 -9.23
N ALA A 224 21.15 11.61 -8.57
CA ALA A 224 20.03 12.14 -7.81
C ALA A 224 20.46 12.68 -6.44
N SER A 225 19.92 13.85 -6.10
CA SER A 225 20.16 14.52 -4.82
C SER A 225 19.20 14.06 -3.72
N ILE A 226 19.62 14.27 -2.48
CA ILE A 226 18.77 14.17 -1.28
C ILE A 226 18.55 15.60 -0.76
N VAL A 227 17.32 15.94 -0.40
CA VAL A 227 16.96 17.20 0.25
C VAL A 227 16.26 16.89 1.56
N ILE A 228 16.87 17.30 2.68
CA ILE A 228 16.30 17.10 4.00
C ILE A 228 16.03 18.44 4.67
N ALA A 229 14.79 18.66 5.06
CA ALA A 229 14.35 19.80 5.86
C ALA A 229 13.73 19.29 7.16
N SER A 230 14.42 19.45 8.29
CA SER A 230 13.89 19.04 9.60
C SER A 230 14.24 20.04 10.69
N GLN A 231 13.43 20.08 11.75
CA GLN A 231 13.72 20.92 12.92
C GLN A 231 14.79 20.27 13.79
N SER A 232 14.80 18.94 13.85
CA SER A 232 15.84 18.14 14.49
C SER A 232 16.20 16.91 13.63
N MET A 233 17.49 16.59 13.58
CA MET A 233 18.00 15.38 12.92
C MET A 233 18.98 14.63 13.84
N SER A 234 18.85 13.30 13.90
CA SER A 234 19.88 12.38 14.40
C SER A 234 20.26 11.39 13.30
N ASN A 235 21.55 11.06 13.19
CA ASN A 235 22.09 10.08 12.24
C ASN A 235 23.26 9.30 12.88
N GLN A 236 23.14 8.95 14.15
CA GLN A 236 24.16 8.23 14.90
C GLN A 236 24.27 6.79 14.40
N GLY A 237 25.43 6.42 13.86
CA GLY A 237 25.63 5.10 13.26
C GLY A 237 24.80 4.84 12.00
N GLY A 238 24.07 5.84 11.50
CA GLY A 238 23.31 5.77 10.25
C GLY A 238 24.06 6.36 9.06
N SER A 239 23.48 6.24 7.87
CA SER A 239 24.06 6.76 6.62
C SER A 239 23.07 7.58 5.81
N VAL A 240 23.57 8.68 5.22
CA VAL A 240 22.88 9.48 4.21
C VAL A 240 23.79 9.55 2.98
N LEU A 241 23.36 8.97 1.85
CA LEU A 241 24.19 8.76 0.67
C LEU A 241 23.48 9.23 -0.60
N ALA A 242 23.82 10.42 -1.09
CA ALA A 242 23.36 10.87 -2.40
C ALA A 242 24.39 10.52 -3.49
N SER A 243 23.92 10.09 -4.66
CA SER A 243 24.72 10.07 -5.88
C SER A 243 24.96 11.47 -6.44
N GLY A 244 24.07 12.42 -6.17
CA GLY A 244 24.23 13.85 -6.42
C GLY A 244 24.51 14.61 -5.13
N ASP A 245 23.89 15.78 -4.97
CA ASP A 245 24.03 16.60 -3.76
C ASP A 245 23.25 16.01 -2.57
N ALA A 246 23.74 16.20 -1.34
CA ALA A 246 23.06 15.83 -0.10
C ALA A 246 23.01 17.01 0.87
#